data_AF-A0A9Q0WT04-F1
#
_entry.id   AF-A0A9Q0WT04-F1
#
_cell.length_a   1.000
_cell.length_b   1.000
_cell.length_c   1.000
_cell.angle_alpha   90.00
_cell.angle_beta   90.00
_cell.angle_gamma   90.00
#
_symmetry.space_group_name_H-M   'P 1'
#
loop_
_entity.id
_entity.type
_entity.pdbx_description
1 polymer ?
#
loop_
_entity_poly.entity_id
_entity_poly.type
_entity_poly.pdbx_seq_one_letter_code
_entity_poly.pdbx_strand_id
1 'polypeptide(L)'
;MGILTLSAGSRKPNETMRILLTTFFGVVFGFLIGVSFPTLSLTKSNKSSGFFPVIDLAYSEGKSGSETVLSPLSSMKGKSSSSMQAPNSNDTSKIWVPSNPRGAERLPPGFVVAESDYYLRRLWGDPKEDLTSAPRYLVTFTVGYDQRKNIDACVKKFSENFTILLFHYDGRVSEWDEFEWSKNAIHVSARKQTKWWYAKRFLHPDIVAPYDYIFIWDEDLGVEHFNAEEYIKLVKKHGLEISQPGLEPNKGLTWQMTKRRGNSEVHKITEEKPGWCTDPHLPPCAAFVEIMAPVFSRDAWRCVWHMIQNDLVHGWGLDFALRKCIEPAHEKIGVVDSQWIVHQTIPSLGNQGESQDGKKPWQGVKERCRKEWTMFQNRLASAERTYFRTAGLAPPNSNGH
;
A
#
# COMPACT_ATOMS: atom_id res chain seq x y z
N MET A 1 6.93 -79.62 -1.60
CA MET A 1 6.09 -78.44 -1.92
C MET A 1 5.15 -78.25 -0.73
N GLY A 2 5.04 -77.13 -0.03
CA GLY A 2 5.68 -75.81 -0.11
C GLY A 2 5.74 -75.20 1.30
N ILE A 3 6.66 -74.27 1.47
CA ILE A 3 6.99 -73.56 2.72
C ILE A 3 6.02 -72.39 2.88
N LEU A 4 5.37 -72.28 4.05
CA LEU A 4 4.61 -71.09 4.47
C LEU A 4 5.56 -70.15 5.21
N THR A 5 5.81 -68.98 4.63
CA THR A 5 6.57 -67.88 5.24
C THR A 5 5.62 -66.99 6.07
N LEU A 6 5.84 -66.96 7.38
CA LEU A 6 5.32 -65.93 8.28
C LEU A 6 6.34 -64.78 8.34
N SER A 7 5.97 -63.58 7.89
CA SER A 7 6.75 -62.36 8.08
C SER A 7 6.28 -61.64 9.34
N ALA A 8 7.16 -61.54 10.34
CA ALA A 8 6.96 -60.74 11.53
C ALA A 8 7.22 -59.25 11.20
N GLY A 9 6.19 -58.42 11.38
CA GLY A 9 6.27 -56.97 11.21
C GLY A 9 7.08 -56.30 12.31
N SER A 10 8.15 -55.60 11.91
CA SER A 10 8.89 -54.67 12.77
C SER A 10 8.09 -53.38 12.96
N ARG A 11 7.75 -53.05 14.21
CA ARG A 11 7.11 -51.78 14.61
C ARG A 11 8.14 -50.64 14.52
N LYS A 12 7.83 -49.59 13.76
CA LYS A 12 8.61 -48.34 13.74
C LYS A 12 8.31 -47.49 15.00
N PRO A 13 9.30 -47.08 15.80
CA PRO A 13 9.11 -46.16 16.92
C PRO A 13 9.49 -44.74 16.48
N ASN A 14 8.54 -43.91 16.04
CA ASN A 14 8.84 -42.48 15.86
C ASN A 14 7.66 -41.50 15.79
N GLU A 15 6.41 -41.97 15.79
CA GLU A 15 5.25 -41.05 15.77
C GLU A 15 4.83 -40.59 17.17
N THR A 16 4.86 -41.49 18.16
CA THR A 16 4.44 -41.18 19.53
C THR A 16 5.34 -40.14 20.20
N MET A 17 6.66 -40.19 19.92
CA MET A 17 7.62 -39.22 20.46
C MET A 17 7.46 -37.83 19.82
N ARG A 18 7.03 -37.77 18.57
CA ARG A 18 6.77 -36.52 17.85
C ARG A 18 5.50 -35.83 18.36
N ILE A 19 4.46 -36.61 18.66
CA ILE A 19 3.20 -36.12 19.24
C ILE A 19 3.41 -35.63 20.68
N LEU A 20 4.21 -36.33 21.49
CA LEU A 20 4.55 -35.89 22.84
C LEU A 20 5.35 -34.58 22.84
N LEU A 21 6.31 -34.43 21.91
CA LEU A 21 7.06 -33.17 21.77
C LEU A 21 6.16 -31.99 21.38
N THR A 22 5.29 -32.15 20.37
CA THR A 22 4.42 -31.05 19.92
C THR A 22 3.41 -30.63 20.99
N THR A 23 2.91 -31.58 21.78
CA THR A 23 1.97 -31.30 22.87
C THR A 23 2.68 -30.57 24.03
N PHE A 24 3.91 -30.96 24.36
CA PHE A 24 4.69 -30.32 25.42
C PHE A 24 5.07 -28.87 25.06
N PHE A 25 5.49 -28.62 23.80
CA PHE A 25 5.78 -27.26 23.34
C PHE A 25 4.53 -26.37 23.30
N GLY A 26 3.35 -26.91 22.95
CA GLY A 26 2.09 -26.17 22.96
C GLY A 26 1.65 -25.73 24.36
N VAL A 27 1.78 -26.60 25.37
CA VAL A 27 1.39 -26.30 26.76
C VAL A 27 2.36 -25.29 27.40
N VAL A 28 3.67 -25.43 27.17
CA VAL A 28 4.67 -24.48 27.70
C VAL A 28 4.53 -23.10 27.04
N PHE A 29 4.27 -23.04 25.73
CA PHE A 29 4.06 -21.79 25.01
C PHE A 29 2.76 -21.06 25.43
N GLY A 30 1.69 -21.82 25.69
CA GLY A 30 0.44 -21.26 26.24
C GLY A 30 0.57 -20.73 27.68
N PHE A 31 1.33 -21.43 28.53
CA PHE A 31 1.56 -21.02 29.92
C PHE A 31 2.42 -19.74 30.01
N LEU A 32 3.45 -19.60 29.18
CA LEU A 32 4.32 -18.41 29.21
C LEU A 32 3.62 -17.12 28.74
N ILE A 33 2.61 -17.21 27.87
CA ILE A 33 1.79 -16.05 27.47
C ILE A 33 0.81 -15.67 28.60
N GLY A 34 0.31 -16.66 29.36
CA GLY A 34 -0.64 -16.43 30.46
C GLY A 34 -0.03 -15.79 31.73
N VAL A 35 1.25 -16.00 32.00
CA VAL A 35 1.91 -15.54 33.26
C VAL A 35 2.71 -14.23 33.07
N SER A 36 2.78 -13.69 31.84
CA SER A 36 3.58 -12.49 31.53
C SER A 36 2.81 -11.17 31.57
N PHE A 37 1.61 -11.13 32.17
CA PHE A 37 0.90 -9.87 32.45
C PHE A 37 1.30 -9.36 33.84
N PRO A 38 2.10 -8.27 33.96
CA PRO A 38 2.18 -7.56 35.22
C PRO A 38 0.83 -6.87 35.49
N THR A 39 0.20 -7.22 36.61
CA THR A 39 -0.89 -6.45 37.21
C THR A 39 -0.35 -5.08 37.63
N LEU A 40 -0.52 -4.07 36.77
CA LEU A 40 -0.12 -2.71 37.10
C LEU A 40 -1.08 -2.08 38.10
N SER A 41 -0.52 -1.81 39.26
CA SER A 41 -1.09 -1.08 40.40
C SER A 41 -1.59 0.32 40.01
N LEU A 42 -2.82 0.62 40.42
CA LEU A 42 -3.43 1.94 40.42
C LEU A 42 -2.62 2.87 41.34
N THR A 43 -1.80 3.74 40.76
CA THR A 43 -1.29 4.92 41.46
C THR A 43 -1.89 6.19 40.89
N LYS A 44 -2.73 6.76 41.74
CA LYS A 44 -3.39 8.07 41.67
C LYS A 44 -2.33 9.15 41.47
N SER A 45 -2.38 9.90 40.37
CA SER A 45 -1.72 11.21 40.28
C SER A 45 -2.72 12.27 39.85
N ASN A 46 -2.67 13.37 40.59
CA ASN A 46 -3.64 14.44 40.65
C ASN A 46 -3.58 15.35 39.42
N LYS A 47 -4.76 15.91 39.11
CA LYS A 47 -5.03 16.90 38.07
C LYS A 47 -4.23 18.19 38.29
N SER A 48 -3.75 18.80 37.21
CA SER A 48 -4.03 20.21 36.97
C SER A 48 -4.63 20.36 35.58
N SER A 49 -5.69 21.16 35.52
CA SER A 49 -6.65 21.30 34.46
C SER A 49 -6.41 22.56 33.65
N GLY A 50 -6.35 22.43 32.33
CA GLY A 50 -6.61 23.51 31.38
C GLY A 50 -7.54 22.96 30.29
N PHE A 51 -8.82 23.31 30.37
CA PHE A 51 -9.95 22.94 29.50
C PHE A 51 -9.83 23.66 28.13
N PHE A 52 -9.72 22.95 26.99
CA PHE A 52 -10.72 22.70 25.88
C PHE A 52 -10.87 23.85 24.81
N PRO A 53 -11.65 23.72 23.70
CA PRO A 53 -11.24 23.17 22.40
C PRO A 53 -11.63 24.02 21.14
N VAL A 54 -11.07 23.66 19.97
CA VAL A 54 -11.49 23.78 18.54
C VAL A 54 -12.46 24.91 18.07
N ILE A 55 -12.08 25.70 17.05
CA ILE A 55 -12.65 25.82 15.67
C ILE A 55 -12.13 27.12 15.00
N ASP A 56 -11.49 26.92 13.84
CA ASP A 56 -11.33 27.75 12.63
C ASP A 56 -11.38 29.29 12.73
N LEU A 57 -10.27 29.98 12.42
CA LEU A 57 -10.24 31.16 11.54
C LEU A 57 -8.79 31.67 11.38
N ALA A 58 -8.50 32.18 10.17
CA ALA A 58 -7.24 32.77 9.73
C ALA A 58 -6.53 33.65 10.77
N TYR A 59 -5.20 33.52 10.89
CA TYR A 59 -4.41 34.58 11.51
C TYR A 59 -3.03 34.76 10.87
N SER A 60 -2.86 35.99 10.42
CA SER A 60 -1.68 36.59 9.84
C SER A 60 -0.54 36.72 10.85
N GLU A 61 0.65 36.71 10.27
CA GLU A 61 1.94 37.03 10.85
C GLU A 61 1.92 38.36 11.64
N GLY A 62 2.61 38.37 12.79
CA GLY A 62 2.51 39.44 13.76
C GLY A 62 3.30 40.71 13.43
N LYS A 63 2.94 41.80 14.13
CA LYS A 63 3.86 42.65 14.88
C LYS A 63 3.10 43.66 15.75
N SER A 64 3.57 43.74 16.98
CA SER A 64 3.45 44.81 17.98
C SER A 64 3.19 46.23 17.42
N GLY A 65 2.27 46.97 18.04
CA GLY A 65 2.23 48.44 17.97
C GLY A 65 0.86 49.03 18.30
N SER A 66 0.78 49.75 19.42
CA SER A 66 -0.41 50.33 20.07
C SER A 66 -1.14 51.44 19.26
N GLU A 67 -2.47 51.47 19.44
CA GLU A 67 -3.41 52.63 19.43
C GLU A 67 -3.43 53.56 18.19
N THR A 68 -4.57 53.87 17.53
CA THR A 68 -5.71 54.62 18.08
C THR A 68 -6.91 54.60 17.09
N VAL A 69 -8.10 54.20 17.58
CA VAL A 69 -9.47 54.75 17.41
C VAL A 69 -9.90 55.38 16.05
N LEU A 70 -10.86 54.72 15.37
CA LEU A 70 -12.18 55.23 14.88
C LEU A 70 -12.66 54.51 13.60
N SER A 71 -13.81 53.84 13.70
CA SER A 71 -14.77 53.62 12.61
C SER A 71 -15.67 54.88 12.46
N PRO A 72 -16.65 55.03 11.53
CA PRO A 72 -17.05 54.23 10.34
C PRO A 72 -17.37 55.08 9.06
N LEU A 73 -17.63 54.38 7.94
CA LEU A 73 -18.59 54.65 6.85
C LEU A 73 -19.06 56.10 6.53
N SER A 74 -18.83 56.56 5.29
CA SER A 74 -19.86 56.96 4.28
C SER A 74 -19.48 58.13 3.34
N SER A 75 -19.79 57.92 2.05
CA SER A 75 -20.40 58.85 1.08
C SER A 75 -19.66 60.09 0.49
N MET A 76 -19.95 60.25 -0.81
CA MET A 76 -19.96 61.47 -1.66
C MET A 76 -18.73 61.87 -2.49
N LYS A 77 -18.81 61.53 -3.79
CA LYS A 77 -19.04 62.45 -4.93
C LYS A 77 -18.08 63.66 -5.09
N GLY A 78 -17.25 63.66 -6.13
CA GLY A 78 -16.55 64.87 -6.59
C GLY A 78 -15.68 64.65 -7.83
N LYS A 79 -15.89 65.46 -8.87
CA LYS A 79 -15.39 65.35 -10.26
C LYS A 79 -13.89 65.65 -10.50
N SER A 80 -13.46 65.08 -11.63
CA SER A 80 -12.62 65.63 -12.73
C SER A 80 -11.09 65.72 -12.63
N SER A 81 -10.49 64.90 -13.49
CA SER A 81 -9.41 65.19 -14.44
C SER A 81 -8.06 65.67 -13.92
N SER A 82 -7.09 64.77 -13.97
CA SER A 82 -5.85 65.04 -14.71
C SER A 82 -5.19 63.72 -15.08
N SER A 83 -4.85 63.61 -16.35
CA SER A 83 -3.99 62.56 -16.89
C SER A 83 -2.61 62.64 -16.25
N MET A 84 -2.28 61.65 -15.45
CA MET A 84 -0.90 61.21 -15.33
C MET A 84 -0.91 59.70 -15.52
N GLN A 85 -0.30 59.26 -16.62
CA GLN A 85 0.07 57.88 -16.86
C GLN A 85 0.90 57.42 -15.65
N ALA A 86 0.27 56.65 -14.77
CA ALA A 86 0.97 55.83 -13.79
C ALA A 86 1.15 54.44 -14.43
N PRO A 87 2.32 53.81 -14.24
CA PRO A 87 2.72 52.67 -15.06
C PRO A 87 1.72 51.52 -14.92
N ASN A 88 1.49 50.79 -16.01
CA ASN A 88 0.96 49.43 -15.96
C ASN A 88 1.90 48.57 -15.11
N SER A 89 1.83 48.70 -13.79
CA SER A 89 2.36 47.69 -12.88
C SER A 89 1.37 46.54 -12.97
N ASN A 90 1.69 45.56 -13.81
CA ASN A 90 1.08 44.24 -13.73
C ASN A 90 1.35 43.73 -12.31
N ASP A 91 0.42 44.02 -11.40
CA ASP A 91 0.54 43.71 -9.99
C ASP A 91 0.27 42.22 -9.81
N THR A 92 1.24 41.39 -10.22
CA THR A 92 1.24 39.94 -10.08
C THR A 92 1.13 39.52 -8.61
N SER A 93 1.36 40.45 -7.66
CA SER A 93 1.14 40.24 -6.23
C SER A 93 -0.35 40.05 -5.85
N LYS A 94 -1.29 40.37 -6.75
CA LYS A 94 -2.73 40.20 -6.52
C LYS A 94 -3.26 38.79 -6.82
N ILE A 95 -2.46 37.92 -7.44
CA ILE A 95 -2.94 36.58 -7.79
C ILE A 95 -2.96 35.74 -6.52
N TRP A 96 -4.17 35.37 -6.10
CA TRP A 96 -4.40 34.44 -5.02
C TRP A 96 -5.63 33.59 -5.34
N VAL A 97 -5.42 32.33 -5.66
CA VAL A 97 -6.45 31.37 -6.08
C VAL A 97 -6.49 30.22 -5.07
N PRO A 98 -7.44 30.23 -4.13
CA PRO A 98 -7.54 29.21 -3.08
C PRO A 98 -7.84 27.79 -3.60
N SER A 99 -8.35 27.65 -4.82
CA SER A 99 -8.63 26.35 -5.45
C SER A 99 -7.39 25.70 -6.08
N ASN A 100 -6.26 26.43 -6.19
CA ASN A 100 -5.02 25.84 -6.65
C ASN A 100 -4.44 24.88 -5.59
N PRO A 101 -3.56 23.95 -5.98
CA PRO A 101 -2.80 23.14 -5.03
C PRO A 101 -2.09 24.00 -3.98
N ARG A 102 -1.94 23.46 -2.77
CA ARG A 102 -1.28 24.17 -1.67
C ARG A 102 0.13 24.61 -2.07
N GLY A 103 0.44 25.89 -1.86
CA GLY A 103 1.70 26.51 -2.26
C GLY A 103 1.71 27.09 -3.69
N ALA A 104 0.67 26.81 -4.50
CA ALA A 104 0.50 27.33 -5.85
C ALA A 104 -0.60 28.39 -5.95
N GLU A 105 -1.12 28.90 -4.83
CA GLU A 105 -2.21 29.88 -4.78
C GLU A 105 -1.84 31.19 -5.50
N ARG A 106 -0.55 31.51 -5.59
CA ARG A 106 -0.05 32.70 -6.29
C ARG A 106 0.08 32.54 -7.81
N LEU A 107 -0.23 31.36 -8.34
CA LEU A 107 -0.16 31.10 -9.78
C LEU A 107 -1.53 31.31 -10.44
N PRO A 108 -1.60 31.84 -11.68
CA PRO A 108 -2.84 31.84 -12.45
C PRO A 108 -3.35 30.40 -12.66
N PRO A 109 -4.66 30.14 -12.56
CA PRO A 109 -5.19 28.78 -12.65
C PRO A 109 -4.82 28.08 -13.96
N GLY A 110 -4.82 28.82 -15.08
CA GLY A 110 -4.47 28.28 -16.40
C GLY A 110 -2.99 27.92 -16.59
N PHE A 111 -2.11 28.26 -15.65
CA PHE A 111 -0.70 27.86 -15.66
C PHE A 111 -0.42 26.65 -14.73
N VAL A 112 -1.31 26.39 -13.77
CA VAL A 112 -1.10 25.35 -12.76
C VAL A 112 -1.30 23.97 -13.39
N VAL A 113 -0.29 23.12 -13.22
CA VAL A 113 -0.35 21.68 -13.50
C VAL A 113 -0.26 20.96 -12.15
N ALA A 114 -1.40 20.49 -11.65
CA ALA A 114 -1.51 19.93 -10.30
C ALA A 114 -1.00 18.50 -10.15
N GLU A 115 -0.94 17.77 -11.27
CA GLU A 115 -0.59 16.35 -11.34
C GLU A 115 0.62 16.16 -12.26
N SER A 116 1.31 15.05 -12.11
CA SER A 116 2.44 14.62 -12.94
C SER A 116 2.12 13.26 -13.56
N ASP A 117 3.06 12.75 -14.35
CA ASP A 117 2.97 11.44 -14.99
C ASP A 117 4.35 10.75 -15.06
N TYR A 118 4.36 9.50 -15.52
CA TYR A 118 5.57 8.75 -15.85
C TYR A 118 5.80 8.64 -17.37
N TYR A 119 5.19 9.50 -18.16
CA TYR A 119 5.36 9.46 -19.61
C TYR A 119 6.72 10.03 -20.00
N LEU A 120 7.47 9.25 -20.77
CA LEU A 120 8.78 9.66 -21.25
C LEU A 120 8.63 10.73 -22.33
N ARG A 121 9.45 11.78 -22.23
CA ARG A 121 9.50 12.91 -23.17
C ARG A 121 10.86 12.98 -23.82
N ARG A 122 10.92 13.39 -25.08
CA ARG A 122 12.18 13.50 -25.83
C ARG A 122 12.95 14.73 -25.35
N LEU A 123 14.27 14.71 -25.48
CA LEU A 123 15.12 15.84 -25.09
C LEU A 123 15.10 17.00 -26.11
N TRP A 124 14.48 16.80 -27.28
CA TRP A 124 14.41 17.75 -28.39
C TRP A 124 13.10 17.61 -29.17
N GLY A 125 12.76 18.62 -29.98
CA GLY A 125 11.57 18.63 -30.84
C GLY A 125 10.36 19.34 -30.23
N ASP A 126 9.19 19.16 -30.84
CA ASP A 126 7.92 19.66 -30.31
C ASP A 126 7.39 18.71 -29.22
N PRO A 127 7.19 19.16 -27.97
CA PRO A 127 6.61 18.35 -26.90
C PRO A 127 5.24 17.74 -27.21
N LYS A 128 4.48 18.30 -28.16
CA LYS A 128 3.19 17.77 -28.61
C LYS A 128 3.31 16.45 -29.37
N GLU A 129 4.48 16.17 -29.92
CA GLU A 129 4.77 14.96 -30.69
C GLU A 129 5.37 13.84 -29.82
N ASP A 130 5.68 14.11 -28.55
CA ASP A 130 6.33 13.14 -27.66
C ASP A 130 5.42 11.97 -27.28
N LEU A 131 4.11 12.21 -27.21
CA LEU A 131 3.11 11.23 -26.79
C LEU A 131 2.19 10.87 -27.95
N THR A 132 2.54 9.83 -28.71
CA THR A 132 1.67 9.25 -29.75
C THR A 132 0.52 8.43 -29.15
N SER A 133 0.74 7.86 -27.96
CA SER A 133 -0.24 7.16 -27.15
C SER A 133 0.09 7.31 -25.67
N ALA A 134 -0.93 7.44 -24.82
CA ALA A 134 -0.76 7.55 -23.37
C ALA A 134 -1.15 6.23 -22.68
N PRO A 135 -0.19 5.52 -22.06
CA PRO A 135 -0.49 4.35 -21.25
C PRO A 135 -1.51 4.66 -20.15
N ARG A 136 -2.48 3.76 -19.96
CA ARG A 136 -3.59 3.92 -19.01
C ARG A 136 -3.39 3.16 -17.71
N TYR A 137 -2.43 2.24 -17.67
CA TYR A 137 -2.18 1.38 -16.54
C TYR A 137 -0.71 1.43 -16.13
N LEU A 138 -0.43 1.18 -14.86
CA LEU A 138 0.93 1.16 -14.33
C LEU A 138 1.20 -0.22 -13.72
N VAL A 139 2.33 -0.81 -14.03
CA VAL A 139 2.85 -1.99 -13.33
C VAL A 139 4.20 -1.70 -12.72
N THR A 140 4.35 -2.07 -11.46
CA THR A 140 5.59 -1.95 -10.71
C THR A 140 6.04 -3.31 -10.20
N PHE A 141 7.35 -3.54 -10.30
CA PHE A 141 8.00 -4.73 -9.75
C PHE A 141 9.15 -4.30 -8.84
N THR A 142 9.26 -4.92 -7.66
CA THR A 142 10.45 -4.77 -6.81
C THR A 142 11.40 -5.92 -7.07
N VAL A 143 12.54 -5.62 -7.68
CA VAL A 143 13.34 -6.60 -8.40
C VAL A 143 14.79 -6.64 -7.94
N GLY A 144 15.35 -7.85 -7.97
CA GLY A 144 16.77 -8.10 -8.07
C GLY A 144 17.09 -8.86 -9.36
N TYR A 145 18.29 -8.63 -9.89
CA TYR A 145 18.73 -9.17 -11.17
C TYR A 145 18.71 -10.69 -11.23
N ASP A 146 18.88 -11.38 -10.10
CA ASP A 146 18.82 -12.84 -10.05
C ASP A 146 17.43 -13.39 -10.44
N GLN A 147 16.37 -12.57 -10.35
CA GLN A 147 15.00 -12.91 -10.75
C GLN A 147 14.60 -12.37 -12.12
N ARG A 148 15.53 -11.77 -12.89
CA ARG A 148 15.24 -11.12 -14.17
C ARG A 148 14.47 -11.97 -15.18
N LYS A 149 14.72 -13.29 -15.23
CA LYS A 149 13.99 -14.20 -16.13
C LYS A 149 12.51 -14.32 -15.76
N ASN A 150 12.21 -14.28 -14.47
CA ASN A 150 10.83 -14.31 -14.00
C ASN A 150 10.13 -12.98 -14.30
N ILE A 151 10.84 -11.85 -14.12
CA ILE A 151 10.30 -10.53 -14.49
C ILE A 151 10.12 -10.39 -16.01
N ASP A 152 11.03 -10.91 -16.83
CA ASP A 152 10.85 -10.96 -18.28
C ASP A 152 9.59 -11.76 -18.68
N ALA A 153 9.33 -12.88 -18.00
CA ALA A 153 8.08 -13.62 -18.19
C ALA A 153 6.84 -12.81 -17.75
N CYS A 154 6.94 -12.05 -16.66
CA CYS A 154 5.89 -11.15 -16.18
C CYS A 154 5.59 -10.04 -17.19
N VAL A 155 6.61 -9.28 -17.61
CA VAL A 155 6.48 -8.12 -18.51
C VAL A 155 5.79 -8.49 -19.82
N LYS A 156 6.05 -9.69 -20.36
CA LYS A 156 5.38 -10.20 -21.58
C LYS A 156 3.86 -10.38 -21.44
N LYS A 157 3.30 -10.32 -20.23
CA LYS A 157 1.85 -10.38 -19.99
C LYS A 157 1.16 -9.00 -19.98
N PHE A 158 1.93 -7.93 -20.11
CA PHE A 158 1.45 -6.55 -20.12
C PHE A 158 1.58 -5.98 -21.54
N SER A 159 0.54 -5.28 -21.97
CA SER A 159 0.48 -4.63 -23.29
C SER A 159 1.18 -3.26 -23.27
N GLU A 160 1.21 -2.59 -24.42
CA GLU A 160 1.70 -1.21 -24.55
C GLU A 160 0.84 -0.18 -23.77
N ASN A 161 -0.35 -0.58 -23.28
CA ASN A 161 -1.16 0.27 -22.40
C ASN A 161 -0.58 0.41 -20.99
N PHE A 162 0.51 -0.30 -20.68
CA PHE A 162 1.16 -0.29 -19.37
C PHE A 162 2.47 0.50 -19.40
N THR A 163 2.60 1.44 -18.47
CA THR A 163 3.92 1.92 -18.05
C THR A 163 4.54 0.87 -17.12
N ILE A 164 5.81 0.54 -17.35
CA ILE A 164 6.57 -0.43 -16.55
C ILE A 164 7.59 0.32 -15.70
N LEU A 165 7.54 0.10 -14.39
CA LEU A 165 8.45 0.72 -13.41
C LEU A 165 9.14 -0.37 -12.58
N LEU A 166 10.46 -0.43 -12.64
CA LEU A 166 11.26 -1.40 -11.89
C LEU A 166 11.94 -0.74 -10.69
N PHE A 167 11.73 -1.31 -9.51
CA PHE A 167 12.33 -0.89 -8.25
C PHE A 167 13.49 -1.82 -7.86
N HIS A 168 14.72 -1.37 -8.13
CA HIS A 168 15.94 -2.18 -8.01
C HIS A 168 16.53 -2.11 -6.61
N TYR A 169 16.27 -3.12 -5.78
CA TYR A 169 16.83 -3.17 -4.43
C TYR A 169 18.31 -3.60 -4.39
N ASP A 170 18.87 -4.12 -5.48
CA ASP A 170 20.24 -4.64 -5.54
C ASP A 170 21.24 -3.65 -6.17
N GLY A 171 20.76 -2.60 -6.85
CA GLY A 171 21.61 -1.61 -7.52
C GLY A 171 22.11 -2.02 -8.90
N ARG A 172 21.60 -3.11 -9.48
CA ARG A 172 22.09 -3.70 -10.74
C ARG A 172 21.24 -3.29 -11.93
N VAL A 173 21.19 -1.99 -12.21
CA VAL A 173 20.29 -1.42 -13.23
C VAL A 173 20.76 -1.74 -14.64
N SER A 174 22.04 -1.49 -14.95
CA SER A 174 22.58 -1.60 -16.31
C SER A 174 22.55 -3.02 -16.87
N GLU A 175 22.58 -4.04 -16.01
CA GLU A 175 22.52 -5.42 -16.49
C GLU A 175 21.16 -5.79 -17.13
N TRP A 176 20.09 -5.04 -16.83
CA TRP A 176 18.78 -5.24 -17.46
C TRP A 176 18.71 -4.81 -18.92
N ASP A 177 19.73 -4.09 -19.42
CA ASP A 177 19.84 -3.69 -20.83
C ASP A 177 19.91 -4.90 -21.79
N GLU A 178 20.09 -6.12 -21.27
CA GLU A 178 19.94 -7.36 -22.04
C GLU A 178 18.53 -7.56 -22.62
N PHE A 179 17.50 -6.92 -22.02
CA PHE A 179 16.13 -6.97 -22.50
C PHE A 179 15.75 -5.67 -23.23
N GLU A 180 15.36 -5.77 -24.50
CA GLU A 180 14.95 -4.59 -25.29
C GLU A 180 13.78 -3.82 -24.66
N TRP A 181 12.81 -4.53 -24.05
CA TRP A 181 11.69 -3.88 -23.36
C TRP A 181 12.16 -3.07 -22.14
N SER A 182 13.28 -3.43 -21.53
CA SER A 182 13.79 -2.76 -20.33
C SER A 182 14.29 -1.35 -20.65
N LYS A 183 14.77 -1.11 -21.87
CA LYS A 183 15.22 0.22 -22.32
C LYS A 183 14.07 1.24 -22.37
N ASN A 184 12.84 0.75 -22.48
CA ASN A 184 11.62 1.57 -22.46
C ASN A 184 10.94 1.58 -21.07
N ALA A 185 11.43 0.78 -20.12
CA ALA A 185 10.95 0.79 -18.74
C ALA A 185 11.64 1.90 -17.94
N ILE A 186 11.01 2.30 -16.84
CA ILE A 186 11.61 3.26 -15.90
C ILE A 186 12.27 2.49 -14.77
N HIS A 187 13.51 2.83 -14.47
CA HIS A 187 14.31 2.18 -13.44
C HIS A 187 14.54 3.13 -12.27
N VAL A 188 14.16 2.71 -11.07
CA VAL A 188 14.47 3.43 -9.83
C VAL A 188 15.29 2.52 -8.94
N SER A 189 16.45 2.99 -8.47
CA SER A 189 17.35 2.17 -7.66
C SER A 189 17.75 2.83 -6.36
N ALA A 190 17.52 2.08 -5.28
CA ALA A 190 17.94 2.36 -3.91
C ALA A 190 18.25 1.02 -3.23
N ARG A 191 19.50 0.82 -2.84
CA ARG A 191 19.96 -0.47 -2.32
C ARG A 191 19.23 -0.85 -1.02
N LYS A 192 18.89 -2.13 -0.93
CA LYS A 192 18.26 -2.79 0.24
C LYS A 192 16.96 -2.11 0.70
N GLN A 193 16.21 -1.52 -0.23
CA GLN A 193 14.87 -0.97 0.05
C GLN A 193 13.78 -1.94 -0.36
N THR A 194 12.69 -1.94 0.39
CA THR A 194 11.52 -2.81 0.20
C THR A 194 10.51 -2.19 -0.77
N LYS A 195 9.60 -3.03 -1.28
CA LYS A 195 8.50 -2.61 -2.18
C LYS A 195 7.72 -1.40 -1.69
N TRP A 196 7.29 -1.43 -0.42
CA TRP A 196 6.48 -0.35 0.14
C TRP A 196 7.29 0.92 0.45
N TRP A 197 8.61 0.82 0.63
CA TRP A 197 9.47 2.01 0.69
C TRP A 197 9.47 2.77 -0.63
N TYR A 198 9.58 2.05 -1.76
CA TYR A 198 9.50 2.63 -3.09
C TYR A 198 8.11 3.17 -3.39
N ALA A 199 7.07 2.36 -3.15
CA ALA A 199 5.69 2.77 -3.40
C ALA A 199 5.34 4.08 -2.68
N LYS A 200 5.77 4.25 -1.42
CA LYS A 200 5.54 5.49 -0.67
C LYS A 200 6.22 6.72 -1.27
N ARG A 201 7.35 6.56 -1.97
CA ARG A 201 8.18 7.68 -2.46
C ARG A 201 7.96 8.01 -3.93
N PHE A 202 7.68 6.99 -4.73
CA PHE A 202 7.60 7.12 -6.19
C PHE A 202 6.16 7.00 -6.69
N LEU A 203 5.25 6.35 -5.96
CA LEU A 203 3.85 6.23 -6.39
C LEU A 203 2.97 7.27 -5.69
N HIS A 204 3.39 8.53 -5.64
CA HIS A 204 2.56 9.61 -5.07
C HIS A 204 1.24 9.70 -5.87
N PRO A 205 0.06 9.89 -5.24
CA PRO A 205 -1.23 9.87 -5.93
C PRO A 205 -1.30 10.86 -7.09
N ASP A 206 -0.71 12.05 -6.92
CA ASP A 206 -0.70 13.07 -7.96
C ASP A 206 0.33 12.79 -9.08
N ILE A 207 1.29 11.85 -8.90
CA ILE A 207 2.18 11.37 -9.97
C ILE A 207 1.53 10.24 -10.77
N VAL A 208 0.75 9.39 -10.10
CA VAL A 208 0.10 8.24 -10.74
C VAL A 208 -1.35 8.51 -11.14
N ALA A 209 -1.81 9.76 -11.02
CA ALA A 209 -3.17 10.19 -11.36
C ALA A 209 -3.62 9.87 -12.80
N PRO A 210 -2.73 9.82 -13.82
CA PRO A 210 -3.15 9.41 -15.17
C PRO A 210 -3.51 7.92 -15.30
N TYR A 211 -3.11 7.07 -14.36
CA TYR A 211 -3.29 5.62 -14.45
C TYR A 211 -4.57 5.17 -13.79
N ASP A 212 -5.43 4.46 -14.52
CA ASP A 212 -6.70 3.94 -14.02
C ASP A 212 -6.48 2.82 -12.97
N TYR A 213 -5.46 1.98 -13.19
CA TYR A 213 -5.09 0.86 -12.31
C TYR A 213 -3.57 0.77 -12.14
N ILE A 214 -3.16 0.44 -10.91
CA ILE A 214 -1.76 0.40 -10.46
C ILE A 214 -1.47 -0.98 -9.86
N PHE A 215 -0.58 -1.72 -10.51
CA PHE A 215 -0.13 -3.05 -10.10
C PHE A 215 1.16 -2.93 -9.27
N ILE A 216 1.19 -3.51 -8.07
CA ILE A 216 2.34 -3.42 -7.16
C ILE A 216 2.82 -4.81 -6.77
N TRP A 217 3.60 -5.44 -7.67
CA TRP A 217 3.85 -6.88 -7.62
C TRP A 217 5.24 -7.22 -7.09
N ASP A 218 5.31 -8.36 -6.40
CA ASP A 218 6.56 -9.02 -6.05
C ASP A 218 7.19 -9.71 -7.28
N GLU A 219 8.48 -10.02 -7.20
CA GLU A 219 9.24 -10.60 -8.30
C GLU A 219 9.16 -12.12 -8.44
N ASP A 220 8.53 -12.81 -7.49
CA ASP A 220 8.50 -14.28 -7.39
C ASP A 220 7.14 -14.88 -7.82
N LEU A 221 6.54 -14.27 -8.84
CA LEU A 221 5.23 -14.64 -9.39
C LEU A 221 5.37 -15.39 -10.72
N GLY A 222 4.81 -16.59 -10.81
CA GLY A 222 4.57 -17.30 -12.08
C GLY A 222 3.28 -16.82 -12.72
N VAL A 223 3.31 -16.51 -14.01
CA VAL A 223 2.24 -15.79 -14.74
C VAL A 223 1.76 -16.54 -15.98
N GLU A 224 2.00 -17.85 -16.06
CA GLU A 224 1.69 -18.68 -17.22
C GLU A 224 0.23 -18.49 -17.67
N HIS A 225 -0.67 -18.39 -16.70
CA HIS A 225 -2.12 -18.31 -16.89
C HIS A 225 -2.72 -16.90 -16.70
N PHE A 226 -1.86 -15.89 -16.65
CA PHE A 226 -2.27 -14.50 -16.47
C PHE A 226 -2.20 -13.71 -17.79
N ASN A 227 -3.17 -12.83 -18.00
CA ASN A 227 -3.22 -11.81 -19.03
C ASN A 227 -3.74 -10.50 -18.41
N ALA A 228 -2.96 -9.42 -18.51
CA ALA A 228 -3.28 -8.17 -17.81
C ALA A 228 -4.54 -7.46 -18.35
N GLU A 229 -4.80 -7.54 -19.66
CA GLU A 229 -5.96 -6.89 -20.28
C GLU A 229 -7.27 -7.61 -19.90
N GLU A 230 -7.29 -8.94 -19.98
CA GLU A 230 -8.45 -9.72 -19.53
C GLU A 230 -8.66 -9.58 -18.02
N TYR A 231 -7.59 -9.45 -17.23
CA TYR A 231 -7.69 -9.15 -15.80
C TYR A 231 -8.38 -7.80 -15.56
N ILE A 232 -7.92 -6.72 -16.18
CA ILE A 232 -8.51 -5.38 -16.00
C ILE A 232 -9.97 -5.35 -16.45
N LYS A 233 -10.31 -6.05 -17.54
CA LYS A 233 -11.70 -6.19 -18.00
C LYS A 233 -12.59 -6.81 -16.93
N LEU A 234 -12.12 -7.83 -16.21
CA LEU A 234 -12.87 -8.45 -15.11
C LEU A 234 -12.95 -7.55 -13.89
N VAL A 235 -11.86 -6.87 -13.53
CA VAL A 235 -11.83 -5.88 -12.44
C VAL A 235 -12.88 -4.80 -12.68
N LYS A 236 -12.93 -4.23 -13.89
CA LYS A 236 -13.93 -3.24 -14.29
C LYS A 236 -15.35 -3.83 -14.29
N LYS A 237 -15.55 -5.02 -14.88
CA LYS A 237 -16.85 -5.73 -14.95
C LYS A 237 -17.45 -5.93 -13.55
N HIS A 238 -16.62 -6.26 -12.56
CA HIS A 238 -17.05 -6.61 -11.21
C HIS A 238 -16.95 -5.47 -10.20
N GLY A 239 -16.61 -4.26 -10.65
CA GLY A 239 -16.50 -3.05 -9.82
C GLY A 239 -15.46 -3.20 -8.70
N LEU A 240 -14.34 -3.85 -8.98
CA LEU A 240 -13.26 -4.04 -8.02
C LEU A 240 -12.34 -2.82 -8.00
N GLU A 241 -12.14 -2.27 -6.80
CA GLU A 241 -11.28 -1.10 -6.53
C GLU A 241 -9.92 -1.53 -5.98
N ILE A 242 -9.87 -2.65 -5.25
CA ILE A 242 -8.63 -3.33 -4.86
C ILE A 242 -8.79 -4.80 -5.22
N SER A 243 -7.83 -5.35 -5.93
CA SER A 243 -7.92 -6.73 -6.37
C SER A 243 -6.57 -7.42 -6.42
N GLN A 244 -6.59 -8.74 -6.57
CA GLN A 244 -5.41 -9.50 -6.98
C GLN A 244 -5.82 -10.66 -7.89
N PRO A 245 -4.90 -11.22 -8.68
CA PRO A 245 -5.11 -12.51 -9.34
C PRO A 245 -5.33 -13.63 -8.30
N GLY A 246 -6.08 -14.67 -8.68
CA GLY A 246 -6.19 -15.89 -7.89
C GLY A 246 -4.84 -16.58 -7.72
N LEU A 247 -4.60 -17.22 -6.57
CA LEU A 247 -3.40 -18.02 -6.35
C LEU A 247 -3.65 -19.50 -6.59
N GLU A 248 -2.78 -20.10 -7.38
CA GLU A 248 -2.74 -21.55 -7.59
C GLU A 248 -2.53 -22.28 -6.25
N PRO A 249 -3.42 -23.21 -5.84
CA PRO A 249 -3.38 -23.81 -4.50
C PRO A 249 -2.26 -24.83 -4.28
N ASN A 250 -1.55 -25.23 -5.34
CA ASN A 250 -0.70 -26.42 -5.36
C ASN A 250 0.58 -26.32 -4.50
N LYS A 251 0.96 -25.11 -4.05
CA LYS A 251 2.18 -24.87 -3.26
C LYS A 251 1.90 -24.42 -1.82
N GLY A 252 0.67 -24.58 -1.35
CA GLY A 252 0.24 -24.10 -0.04
C GLY A 252 -0.09 -22.61 -0.06
N LEU A 253 -1.05 -22.21 0.79
CA LEU A 253 -1.55 -20.84 0.86
C LEU A 253 -1.65 -20.40 2.32
N THR A 254 -1.32 -19.14 2.58
CA THR A 254 -1.50 -18.54 3.91
C THR A 254 -2.97 -18.31 4.20
N TRP A 255 -3.70 -17.72 3.24
CA TRP A 255 -5.08 -17.27 3.35
C TRP A 255 -5.96 -18.02 2.34
N GLN A 256 -7.13 -18.53 2.77
CA GLN A 256 -8.12 -19.09 1.85
C GLN A 256 -8.69 -18.03 0.92
N MET A 257 -8.67 -16.75 1.31
CA MET A 257 -9.23 -15.67 0.50
C MET A 257 -8.44 -15.45 -0.79
N THR A 258 -7.15 -15.79 -0.81
CA THR A 258 -6.32 -15.63 -2.03
C THR A 258 -6.39 -16.84 -2.96
N LYS A 259 -7.02 -17.93 -2.53
CA LYS A 259 -7.09 -19.19 -3.28
C LYS A 259 -7.96 -19.04 -4.52
N ARG A 260 -7.40 -19.36 -5.68
CA ARG A 260 -8.15 -19.45 -6.93
C ARG A 260 -9.30 -20.46 -6.83
N ARG A 261 -10.48 -20.08 -7.34
CA ARG A 261 -11.64 -20.95 -7.52
C ARG A 261 -11.83 -21.30 -9.00
N GLY A 262 -12.11 -22.57 -9.29
CA GLY A 262 -12.27 -23.03 -10.68
C GLY A 262 -13.63 -22.72 -11.32
N ASN A 263 -14.61 -22.30 -10.52
CA ASN A 263 -16.02 -22.18 -10.90
C ASN A 263 -16.55 -20.74 -10.86
N SER A 264 -15.69 -19.74 -10.68
CA SER A 264 -16.04 -18.32 -10.65
C SER A 264 -15.06 -17.48 -11.47
N GLU A 265 -15.50 -16.31 -11.94
CA GLU A 265 -14.61 -15.30 -12.50
C GLU A 265 -13.90 -14.51 -11.40
N VAL A 266 -14.63 -14.20 -10.32
CA VAL A 266 -14.13 -13.48 -9.15
C VAL A 266 -14.80 -14.01 -7.87
N HIS A 267 -14.15 -13.80 -6.73
CA HIS A 267 -14.79 -13.92 -5.43
C HIS A 267 -14.32 -12.83 -4.47
N LYS A 268 -15.18 -12.49 -3.51
CA LYS A 268 -14.98 -11.37 -2.56
C LYS A 268 -15.10 -11.79 -1.09
N ILE A 269 -15.57 -13.02 -0.87
CA ILE A 269 -15.78 -13.65 0.44
C ILE A 269 -15.29 -15.09 0.36
N THR A 270 -14.71 -15.59 1.45
CA THR A 270 -14.27 -16.97 1.62
C THR A 270 -14.66 -17.53 2.99
N GLU A 271 -14.62 -18.84 3.09
CA GLU A 271 -14.62 -19.53 4.38
C GLU A 271 -13.16 -19.78 4.79
N GLU A 272 -12.77 -19.24 5.94
CA GLU A 272 -11.44 -19.43 6.52
C GLU A 272 -11.42 -20.55 7.56
N LYS A 273 -10.21 -20.85 8.05
CA LYS A 273 -10.02 -21.78 9.17
C LYS A 273 -10.85 -21.34 10.39
N PRO A 274 -11.40 -22.28 11.19
CA PRO A 274 -12.18 -21.94 12.37
C PRO A 274 -11.46 -20.94 13.30
N GLY A 275 -12.15 -19.88 13.68
CA GLY A 275 -11.64 -18.83 14.57
C GLY A 275 -10.77 -17.75 13.91
N TRP A 276 -10.56 -17.78 12.59
CA TRP A 276 -9.76 -16.77 11.89
C TRP A 276 -10.54 -15.54 11.47
N CYS A 277 -11.87 -15.64 11.41
CA CYS A 277 -12.75 -14.53 11.07
C CYS A 277 -13.67 -14.21 12.23
N THR A 278 -13.56 -12.99 12.73
CA THR A 278 -14.47 -12.43 13.72
C THR A 278 -15.81 -12.03 13.09
N ASP A 279 -15.78 -11.64 11.82
CA ASP A 279 -16.92 -11.26 11.00
C ASP A 279 -16.64 -11.68 9.54
N PRO A 280 -17.61 -12.28 8.83
CA PRO A 280 -17.43 -12.76 7.46
C PRO A 280 -17.16 -11.65 6.42
N HIS A 281 -17.54 -10.40 6.70
CA HIS A 281 -17.31 -9.24 5.85
C HIS A 281 -15.99 -8.51 6.15
N LEU A 282 -15.20 -9.02 7.11
CA LEU A 282 -13.93 -8.45 7.52
C LEU A 282 -12.77 -9.37 7.09
N PRO A 283 -11.55 -8.81 6.92
CA PRO A 283 -10.36 -9.62 6.71
C PRO A 283 -10.13 -10.62 7.84
N PRO A 284 -9.62 -11.82 7.54
CA PRO A 284 -9.20 -12.28 6.21
C PRO A 284 -10.33 -12.88 5.35
N CYS A 285 -11.56 -13.04 5.87
CA CYS A 285 -12.65 -13.71 5.14
C CYS A 285 -13.21 -12.92 3.94
N ALA A 286 -13.19 -11.59 4.03
CA ALA A 286 -13.57 -10.70 2.94
C ALA A 286 -12.77 -9.41 3.04
N ALA A 287 -12.95 -8.51 2.06
CA ALA A 287 -12.28 -7.22 2.06
C ALA A 287 -10.73 -7.32 2.13
N PHE A 288 -10.16 -8.42 1.62
CA PHE A 288 -8.76 -8.79 1.79
C PHE A 288 -8.15 -9.25 0.46
N VAL A 289 -6.97 -8.72 0.17
CA VAL A 289 -6.03 -9.24 -0.83
C VAL A 289 -4.65 -9.16 -0.20
N GLU A 290 -3.78 -10.11 -0.53
CA GLU A 290 -2.43 -10.18 0.02
C GLU A 290 -1.53 -9.14 -0.64
N ILE A 291 -0.62 -8.56 0.15
CA ILE A 291 0.28 -7.50 -0.30
C ILE A 291 1.25 -7.91 -1.41
N MET A 292 1.33 -9.20 -1.79
CA MET A 292 2.26 -9.73 -2.79
C MET A 292 1.93 -9.29 -4.22
N ALA A 293 0.68 -9.41 -4.65
CA ALA A 293 0.24 -9.08 -6.01
C ALA A 293 -1.01 -8.17 -6.08
N PRO A 294 -1.12 -7.11 -5.25
CA PRO A 294 -2.27 -6.23 -5.26
C PRO A 294 -2.29 -5.36 -6.51
N VAL A 295 -3.51 -5.01 -6.90
CA VAL A 295 -3.86 -4.04 -7.94
C VAL A 295 -4.84 -3.06 -7.33
N PHE A 296 -4.56 -1.77 -7.48
CA PHE A 296 -5.38 -0.69 -6.94
C PHE A 296 -5.97 0.11 -8.09
N SER A 297 -7.23 0.51 -7.99
CA SER A 297 -7.72 1.64 -8.75
C SER A 297 -6.99 2.91 -8.31
N ARG A 298 -6.99 3.93 -9.18
CA ARG A 298 -6.48 5.26 -8.84
C ARG A 298 -7.03 5.81 -7.53
N ASP A 299 -8.34 5.70 -7.35
CA ASP A 299 -9.04 6.30 -6.22
C ASP A 299 -8.72 5.56 -4.92
N ALA A 300 -8.70 4.23 -4.95
CA ALA A 300 -8.27 3.42 -3.81
C ALA A 300 -6.80 3.69 -3.44
N TRP A 301 -5.91 3.79 -4.45
CA TRP A 301 -4.50 4.06 -4.22
C TRP A 301 -4.27 5.41 -3.52
N ARG A 302 -5.04 6.45 -3.87
CA ARG A 302 -4.94 7.76 -3.21
C ARG A 302 -5.07 7.66 -1.69
N CYS A 303 -6.01 6.84 -1.20
CA CYS A 303 -6.15 6.57 0.23
C CYS A 303 -5.02 5.67 0.77
N VAL A 304 -4.73 4.55 0.08
CA VAL A 304 -3.74 3.56 0.54
C VAL A 304 -2.34 4.18 0.66
N TRP A 305 -1.98 5.09 -0.25
CA TRP A 305 -0.71 5.81 -0.19
C TRP A 305 -0.56 6.62 1.11
N HIS A 306 -1.63 7.24 1.61
CA HIS A 306 -1.62 7.98 2.88
C HIS A 306 -1.60 7.05 4.10
N MET A 307 -2.07 5.82 3.95
CA MET A 307 -1.99 4.78 4.98
C MET A 307 -0.56 4.29 5.20
N ILE A 308 0.25 4.20 4.14
CA ILE A 308 1.64 3.74 4.22
C ILE A 308 2.49 4.74 5.01
N GLN A 309 3.20 4.24 6.04
CA GLN A 309 4.05 5.03 6.93
C GLN A 309 5.48 5.11 6.39
N ASN A 310 6.13 6.28 6.52
CA ASN A 310 7.46 6.50 5.94
C ASN A 310 8.57 5.62 6.53
N ASP A 311 8.43 5.20 7.79
CA ASP A 311 9.39 4.42 8.57
C ASP A 311 9.06 2.92 8.66
N LEU A 312 7.84 2.50 8.28
CA LEU A 312 7.41 1.10 8.26
C LEU A 312 7.47 0.57 6.82
N VAL A 313 8.62 0.02 6.46
CA VAL A 313 8.99 -0.21 5.06
C VAL A 313 8.52 -1.56 4.53
N HIS A 314 8.23 -2.56 5.37
CA HIS A 314 7.88 -3.91 4.91
C HIS A 314 6.41 -4.07 4.50
N GLY A 315 5.53 -3.19 4.99
CA GLY A 315 4.09 -3.21 4.69
C GLY A 315 3.30 -4.40 5.23
N TRP A 316 3.88 -5.25 6.09
CA TRP A 316 3.15 -6.35 6.74
C TRP A 316 1.98 -5.80 7.57
N GLY A 317 0.79 -6.38 7.35
CA GLY A 317 -0.45 -5.93 7.97
C GLY A 317 -1.22 -4.86 7.21
N LEU A 318 -0.65 -4.31 6.13
CA LEU A 318 -1.34 -3.34 5.29
C LEU A 318 -2.57 -3.96 4.62
N ASP A 319 -2.46 -5.20 4.17
CA ASP A 319 -3.53 -6.06 3.63
C ASP A 319 -4.78 -6.12 4.51
N PHE A 320 -4.62 -6.16 5.84
CA PHE A 320 -5.75 -6.11 6.78
C PHE A 320 -6.40 -4.73 6.88
N ALA A 321 -5.66 -3.66 6.57
CA ALA A 321 -6.12 -2.29 6.70
C ALA A 321 -6.68 -1.71 5.39
N LEU A 322 -6.39 -2.31 4.23
CA LEU A 322 -6.84 -1.84 2.90
C LEU A 322 -8.34 -1.55 2.85
N ARG A 323 -9.17 -2.35 3.55
CA ARG A 323 -10.62 -2.14 3.67
C ARG A 323 -11.02 -0.73 4.13
N LYS A 324 -10.17 -0.02 4.87
CA LYS A 324 -10.45 1.33 5.38
C LYS A 324 -10.53 2.38 4.27
N CYS A 325 -10.02 2.07 3.08
CA CYS A 325 -9.98 2.98 1.95
C CYS A 325 -11.17 2.85 1.00
N ILE A 326 -12.10 1.92 1.24
CA ILE A 326 -13.20 1.64 0.33
C ILE A 326 -14.47 1.30 1.10
N GLU A 327 -15.61 1.82 0.63
CA GLU A 327 -16.93 1.52 1.16
C GLU A 327 -17.91 1.09 0.03
N PRO A 328 -18.67 -0.02 0.17
CA PRO A 328 -18.46 -1.11 1.14
C PRO A 328 -17.29 -2.01 0.71
N ALA A 329 -16.32 -2.24 1.62
CA ALA A 329 -15.07 -2.91 1.28
C ALA A 329 -15.24 -4.36 0.78
N HIS A 330 -16.13 -5.14 1.40
CA HIS A 330 -16.34 -6.55 1.06
C HIS A 330 -17.00 -6.77 -0.32
N GLU A 331 -17.54 -5.72 -0.93
CA GLU A 331 -18.10 -5.78 -2.30
C GLU A 331 -17.12 -5.26 -3.36
N LYS A 332 -16.09 -4.51 -2.97
CA LYS A 332 -15.18 -3.83 -3.89
C LYS A 332 -13.73 -4.34 -3.81
N ILE A 333 -13.43 -5.18 -2.84
CA ILE A 333 -12.15 -5.86 -2.72
C ILE A 333 -12.33 -7.35 -3.01
N GLY A 334 -11.53 -7.91 -3.92
CA GLY A 334 -11.69 -9.32 -4.28
C GLY A 334 -10.59 -9.91 -5.14
N VAL A 335 -10.72 -11.21 -5.37
CA VAL A 335 -9.78 -12.02 -6.13
C VAL A 335 -10.36 -12.37 -7.48
N VAL A 336 -9.57 -12.20 -8.53
CA VAL A 336 -9.94 -12.55 -9.91
C VAL A 336 -9.50 -13.98 -10.18
N ASP A 337 -10.43 -14.91 -10.17
CA ASP A 337 -10.19 -16.36 -10.26
C ASP A 337 -9.84 -16.85 -11.67
N SER A 338 -10.43 -16.23 -12.68
CA SER A 338 -10.22 -16.60 -14.09
C SER A 338 -8.88 -16.08 -14.65
N GLN A 339 -8.13 -15.30 -13.87
CA GLN A 339 -6.78 -14.82 -14.18
C GLN A 339 -5.92 -15.07 -12.96
N TRP A 340 -5.06 -16.09 -12.99
CA TRP A 340 -4.36 -16.58 -11.80
C TRP A 340 -2.85 -16.62 -12.00
N ILE A 341 -2.16 -16.61 -10.87
CA ILE A 341 -0.71 -16.64 -10.76
C ILE A 341 -0.27 -17.72 -9.79
N VAL A 342 1.02 -18.06 -9.83
CA VAL A 342 1.67 -19.02 -8.93
C VAL A 342 2.65 -18.27 -8.04
N HIS A 343 2.52 -18.39 -6.72
CA HIS A 343 3.59 -17.91 -5.82
C HIS A 343 4.75 -18.91 -5.85
N GLN A 344 5.90 -18.49 -6.37
CA GLN A 344 7.07 -19.35 -6.50
C GLN A 344 7.89 -19.39 -5.20
N THR A 345 7.68 -18.44 -4.29
CA THR A 345 8.34 -18.32 -2.98
C THR A 345 9.86 -18.27 -3.13
N ILE A 346 10.35 -17.47 -4.08
CA ILE A 346 11.78 -17.39 -4.36
C ILE A 346 12.43 -16.49 -3.30
N PRO A 347 13.41 -16.98 -2.52
CA PRO A 347 14.02 -16.20 -1.46
C PRO A 347 14.83 -15.02 -2.02
N SER A 348 14.25 -13.81 -2.02
CA SER A 348 14.88 -12.62 -2.58
C SER A 348 15.32 -11.62 -1.50
N LEU A 349 14.63 -10.50 -1.35
CA LEU A 349 14.97 -9.40 -0.44
C LEU A 349 15.13 -9.84 1.02
N GLY A 350 14.41 -10.88 1.46
CA GLY A 350 14.59 -11.48 2.79
C GLY A 350 16.02 -11.92 3.07
N ASN A 351 16.75 -12.38 2.06
CA ASN A 351 18.16 -12.79 2.20
C ASN A 351 19.15 -11.63 2.17
N GLN A 352 18.70 -10.40 1.87
CA GLN A 352 19.54 -9.19 1.86
C GLN A 352 19.76 -8.59 3.26
N GLY A 353 19.20 -9.21 4.31
CA GLY A 353 19.44 -8.86 5.70
C GLY A 353 20.89 -9.15 6.16
N GLU A 354 21.17 -8.84 7.41
CA GLU A 354 22.46 -9.15 8.04
C GLU A 354 22.33 -10.36 8.94
N SER A 355 23.34 -11.23 8.91
CA SER A 355 23.47 -12.32 9.87
C SER A 355 23.96 -11.74 11.19
N GLN A 356 23.23 -11.98 12.28
CA GLN A 356 23.62 -11.60 13.64
C GLN A 356 23.47 -12.81 14.57
N ASP A 357 24.43 -13.03 15.46
CA ASP A 357 24.39 -14.07 16.50
C ASP A 357 24.05 -15.48 15.98
N GLY A 358 24.61 -15.86 14.81
CA GLY A 358 24.36 -17.15 14.17
C GLY A 358 22.99 -17.31 13.49
N LYS A 359 22.13 -16.27 13.51
CA LYS A 359 20.86 -16.26 12.78
C LYS A 359 21.07 -15.97 11.29
N LYS A 360 20.33 -16.67 10.43
CA LYS A 360 20.34 -16.42 8.98
C LYS A 360 19.76 -15.02 8.68
N PRO A 361 20.23 -14.32 7.62
CA PRO A 361 19.75 -12.99 7.24
C PRO A 361 18.22 -12.81 7.23
N TRP A 362 17.49 -13.77 6.65
CA TRP A 362 16.03 -13.72 6.55
C TRP A 362 15.31 -13.73 7.89
N GLN A 363 15.94 -14.25 8.96
CA GLN A 363 15.36 -14.26 10.29
C GLN A 363 15.28 -12.83 10.85
N GLY A 364 16.35 -12.04 10.70
CA GLY A 364 16.37 -10.63 11.11
C GLY A 364 15.36 -9.78 10.33
N VAL A 365 15.23 -10.01 9.02
CA VAL A 365 14.20 -9.36 8.20
C VAL A 365 12.80 -9.71 8.71
N LYS A 366 12.52 -11.01 8.96
CA LYS A 366 11.22 -11.45 9.45
C LYS A 366 10.88 -10.91 10.84
N GLU A 367 11.87 -10.81 11.73
CA GLU A 367 11.71 -10.16 13.05
C GLU A 367 11.32 -8.69 12.88
N ARG A 368 11.99 -7.96 11.98
CA ARG A 368 11.64 -6.57 11.66
C ARG A 368 10.24 -6.46 11.05
N CYS A 369 9.85 -7.33 10.14
CA CYS A 369 8.49 -7.34 9.57
C CYS A 369 7.43 -7.44 10.67
N ARG A 370 7.60 -8.36 11.63
CA ARG A 370 6.67 -8.54 12.76
C ARG A 370 6.61 -7.30 13.64
N LYS A 371 7.78 -6.72 13.96
CA LYS A 371 7.87 -5.49 14.76
C LYS A 371 7.14 -4.32 14.07
N GLU A 372 7.38 -4.13 12.78
CA GLU A 372 6.71 -3.07 12.00
C GLU A 372 5.21 -3.30 11.91
N TRP A 373 4.75 -4.54 11.73
CA TRP A 373 3.32 -4.86 11.75
C TRP A 373 2.66 -4.49 13.09
N THR A 374 3.26 -4.88 14.21
CA THR A 374 2.77 -4.51 15.55
C THR A 374 2.74 -2.98 15.73
N MET A 375 3.77 -2.27 15.27
CA MET A 375 3.81 -0.81 15.32
C MET A 375 2.69 -0.18 14.47
N PHE A 376 2.45 -0.71 13.26
CA PHE A 376 1.38 -0.25 12.38
C PHE A 376 0.01 -0.41 13.03
N GLN A 377 -0.30 -1.60 13.56
CA GLN A 377 -1.57 -1.87 14.24
C GLN A 377 -1.78 -0.92 15.43
N ASN A 378 -0.75 -0.74 16.26
CA ASN A 378 -0.81 0.16 17.41
C ASN A 378 -1.04 1.63 17.01
N ARG A 379 -0.37 2.10 15.94
CA ARG A 379 -0.55 3.46 15.42
C ARG A 379 -1.97 3.67 14.90
N LEU A 380 -2.46 2.75 14.08
CA LEU A 380 -3.81 2.84 13.51
C LEU A 380 -4.87 2.84 14.62
N ALA A 381 -4.81 1.87 15.54
CA ALA A 381 -5.77 1.79 16.65
C ALA A 381 -5.69 2.99 17.60
N SER A 382 -4.50 3.57 17.83
CA SER A 382 -4.35 4.79 18.62
C SER A 382 -4.95 6.02 17.93
N ALA A 383 -4.69 6.17 16.63
CA ALA A 383 -5.23 7.26 15.81
C ALA A 383 -6.76 7.20 15.75
N GLU A 384 -7.34 6.02 15.51
CA GLU A 384 -8.79 5.83 15.51
C GLU A 384 -9.41 6.19 16.86
N ARG A 385 -8.88 5.65 17.97
CA ARG A 385 -9.37 5.98 19.32
C ARG A 385 -9.30 7.49 19.61
N THR A 386 -8.23 8.15 19.19
CA THR A 386 -8.06 9.60 19.37
C THR A 386 -9.08 10.37 18.55
N TYR A 387 -9.33 9.95 17.30
CA TYR A 387 -10.32 10.56 16.43
C TYR A 387 -11.74 10.45 17.01
N PHE A 388 -12.18 9.24 17.37
CA PHE A 388 -13.52 9.03 17.94
C PHE A 388 -13.73 9.83 19.23
N ARG A 389 -12.73 9.83 20.13
CA ARG A 389 -12.78 10.64 21.35
C ARG A 389 -12.91 12.13 21.07
N THR A 390 -12.14 12.66 20.12
CA THR A 390 -12.13 14.09 19.78
C THR A 390 -13.42 14.50 19.06
N ALA A 391 -13.97 13.62 18.24
CA ALA A 391 -15.24 13.83 17.54
C ALA A 391 -16.48 13.63 18.43
N GLY A 392 -16.32 13.22 19.69
CA GLY A 392 -17.46 12.89 20.58
C GLY A 392 -18.26 11.67 20.12
N LEU A 393 -17.67 10.80 19.30
CA LEU A 393 -18.30 9.61 18.75
C LEU A 393 -17.91 8.38 19.58
N ALA A 394 -18.85 7.44 19.71
CA ALA A 394 -18.52 6.13 20.27
C ALA A 394 -17.59 5.40 19.29
N PRO A 395 -16.47 4.80 19.75
CA PRO A 395 -15.68 3.93 18.90
C PRO A 395 -16.55 2.75 18.44
N PRO A 396 -16.36 2.25 17.21
CA PRO A 396 -17.06 1.06 16.75
C PRO A 396 -16.79 -0.08 17.75
N ASN A 397 -17.85 -0.82 18.11
CA ASN A 397 -17.78 -1.88 19.13
C ASN A 397 -16.59 -2.80 18.87
N SER A 398 -15.67 -2.86 19.84
CA SER A 398 -14.39 -3.58 19.78
C SER A 398 -14.53 -5.10 19.86
N ASN A 399 -15.65 -5.67 19.41
CA ASN A 399 -15.92 -7.12 19.46
C ASN A 399 -15.31 -7.90 18.28
N GLY A 400 -14.35 -7.33 17.55
CA GLY A 400 -13.77 -7.98 16.36
C GLY A 400 -12.35 -7.57 16.03
N HIS A 401 -11.50 -7.35 17.04
CA HIS A 401 -10.05 -7.19 16.85
C HIS A 401 -9.32 -8.52 16.82
#